data_AF-D1APE7-F1
#
_entry.id   AF-D1APE7-F1
#
_cell.length_a   1.000
_cell.length_b   1.000
_cell.length_c   1.000
_cell.angle_alpha   90.00
_cell.angle_beta   90.00
_cell.angle_gamma   90.00
#
_symmetry.space_group_name_H-M   'P 1'
#
loop_
_entity.id
_entity.type
_entity.pdbx_description
1 polymer ?
#
loop_
_entity_poly.entity_id
_entity_poly.type
_entity_poly.pdbx_seq_one_letter_code
_entity_poly.pdbx_strand_id
1 'polypeptide(L)'
;MKKLIFLILTLLCFAVFSNDWEFGSEGEHLIPLEISDVSIKSEKIVMKLTEKGMEINVRFVFNSPVNEVKKIGFITPPDQQQGELFMTDFKTMVNGQEVISKVENFDKSPFAANSALKKAAEEMEESAEHDVTGYVYYFDAPFKKGDNVVEHSYIYSGSGGIDGRDYAYVITTISKWKNKRVDDFELVIDMGENSFFMLPYTFWKNNKKIDWEVFGEGRIESGKYLLYTGEKPDTFFVKIKNGYVRYKTKNFSPDFDIEILDIDFFTGRLDMLPRSKGKNLYKDDLTYLYGRIYNQDIYARNEEELRILRNYPYAAAGYDFSDPGLKKYFSQFFWYIPISKDVKVSAEEAETFREKTDAIIEVRKETKQYLAKDLGKYSKEELRYIRNLPYALRGYSFKDEKLQAYYKNKYKWYKPEKYVEISDMVFTDDENLLIDKINKISETK
;
A
#
# COMPACT_ATOMS: atom_id res chain seq x y z
N MET A 1 -33.73 -9.02 -33.58
CA MET A 1 -33.74 -8.22 -32.33
C MET A 1 -32.99 -8.90 -31.18
N LYS A 2 -33.34 -10.11 -30.73
CA LYS A 2 -32.63 -10.80 -29.62
C LYS A 2 -31.13 -11.09 -29.89
N LYS A 3 -30.75 -11.40 -31.14
CA LYS A 3 -29.34 -11.60 -31.53
C LYS A 3 -28.53 -10.31 -31.72
N LEU A 4 -29.20 -9.18 -31.95
CA LEU A 4 -28.55 -7.87 -32.12
C LEU A 4 -28.27 -7.22 -30.75
N ILE A 5 -29.16 -7.44 -29.77
CA ILE A 5 -28.97 -7.00 -28.38
C ILE A 5 -27.82 -7.76 -27.70
N PHE A 6 -27.64 -9.05 -27.99
CA PHE A 6 -26.53 -9.85 -27.45
C PHE A 6 -25.17 -9.45 -28.02
N LEU A 7 -25.12 -8.97 -29.27
CA LEU A 7 -23.90 -8.47 -29.91
C LEU A 7 -23.49 -7.08 -29.37
N ILE A 8 -24.47 -6.23 -29.05
CA ILE A 8 -24.21 -4.91 -28.44
C ILE A 8 -23.74 -5.05 -26.98
N LEU A 9 -24.24 -6.04 -26.23
CA LEU A 9 -23.78 -6.33 -24.86
C LEU A 9 -22.39 -7.01 -24.80
N THR A 10 -21.97 -7.71 -25.85
CA THR A 10 -20.61 -8.30 -25.94
C THR A 10 -19.56 -7.30 -26.42
N LEU A 11 -19.95 -6.30 -27.22
CA LEU A 11 -19.09 -5.18 -27.62
C LEU A 11 -18.88 -4.14 -26.50
N LEU A 12 -19.77 -4.07 -25.51
CA LEU A 12 -19.61 -3.23 -24.31
C LEU A 12 -18.65 -3.81 -23.25
N CYS A 13 -18.13 -5.03 -23.43
CA CYS A 13 -17.20 -5.66 -22.49
C CYS A 13 -15.70 -5.44 -22.84
N PHE A 14 -15.38 -4.79 -23.96
CA PHE A 14 -13.98 -4.59 -24.40
C PHE A 14 -13.47 -3.14 -24.25
N ALA A 15 -14.20 -2.28 -23.54
CA ALA A 15 -13.77 -0.91 -23.24
C ALA A 15 -13.95 -0.55 -21.76
N VAL A 16 -13.77 -1.52 -20.87
CA VAL A 16 -13.48 -1.25 -19.47
C VAL A 16 -12.04 -1.70 -19.27
N PHE A 17 -11.09 -0.83 -19.60
CA PHE A 17 -9.83 -0.88 -18.87
C PHE A 17 -10.20 -0.50 -17.44
N SER A 18 -10.08 -1.46 -16.53
CA SER A 18 -10.05 -1.14 -15.12
C SER A 18 -8.81 -0.27 -14.93
N ASN A 19 -8.98 1.02 -14.67
CA ASN A 19 -7.87 1.89 -14.26
C ASN A 19 -7.48 1.51 -12.83
N ASP A 20 -6.78 0.38 -12.71
CA ASP A 20 -6.28 -0.16 -11.44
C ASP A 20 -5.03 0.58 -10.92
N TRP A 21 -4.65 1.65 -11.63
CA TRP A 21 -3.51 2.53 -11.38
C TRP A 21 -3.85 3.96 -11.83
N GLU A 22 -3.74 4.92 -10.91
CA GLU A 22 -3.87 6.34 -11.15
C GLU A 22 -2.47 6.96 -11.15
N PHE A 23 -1.97 7.29 -12.33
CA PHE A 23 -0.72 8.02 -12.43
C PHE A 23 -0.90 9.45 -11.87
N GLY A 24 -0.09 9.79 -10.87
CA GLY A 24 -0.02 11.15 -10.33
C GLY A 24 1.24 11.83 -10.85
N SER A 25 2.32 11.84 -10.06
CA SER A 25 3.58 12.47 -10.47
C SER A 25 4.76 11.83 -9.76
N GLU A 26 5.96 12.16 -10.23
CA GLU A 26 7.23 11.70 -9.69
C GLU A 26 8.16 12.89 -9.43
N GLY A 27 9.07 12.71 -8.48
CA GLY A 27 10.22 13.60 -8.33
C GLY A 27 11.28 13.26 -9.37
N GLU A 28 12.19 14.20 -9.61
CA GLU A 28 13.29 14.02 -10.57
C GLU A 28 14.48 14.91 -10.17
N HIS A 29 15.67 14.41 -10.46
CA HIS A 29 16.94 15.09 -10.31
C HIS A 29 17.19 16.03 -11.50
N LEU A 30 17.77 17.21 -11.23
CA LEU A 30 18.08 18.23 -12.23
C LEU A 30 18.86 17.71 -13.44
N ILE A 31 18.44 18.13 -14.63
CA ILE A 31 19.08 17.79 -15.90
C ILE A 31 19.68 19.04 -16.56
N PRO A 32 20.97 19.02 -16.95
CA PRO A 32 21.54 20.12 -17.70
C PRO A 32 21.06 20.07 -19.16
N LEU A 33 20.87 21.24 -19.78
CA LEU A 33 20.46 21.34 -21.19
C LEU A 33 21.42 20.64 -22.16
N GLU A 34 22.71 20.55 -21.82
CA GLU A 34 23.74 19.83 -22.58
C GLU A 34 24.59 18.99 -21.61
N ILE A 35 25.32 17.98 -22.12
CA ILE A 35 26.27 17.21 -21.31
C ILE A 35 27.25 18.18 -20.65
N SER A 36 27.26 18.19 -19.33
CA SER A 36 27.88 19.27 -18.56
C SER A 36 29.28 18.89 -18.08
N ASP A 37 30.26 19.77 -18.26
CA ASP A 37 31.57 19.69 -17.61
C ASP A 37 31.54 20.02 -16.10
N VAL A 38 30.35 20.29 -15.56
CA VAL A 38 30.11 20.45 -14.13
C VAL A 38 29.96 19.08 -13.48
N SER A 39 30.64 18.89 -12.36
CA SER A 39 30.52 17.68 -11.54
C SER A 39 29.66 17.94 -10.31
N ILE A 40 29.04 16.88 -9.77
CA ILE A 40 28.25 16.95 -8.54
C ILE A 40 29.13 16.52 -7.37
N LYS A 41 29.53 17.48 -6.53
CA LYS A 41 30.31 17.19 -5.33
C LYS A 41 29.46 16.59 -4.23
N SER A 42 28.27 17.14 -4.01
CA SER A 42 27.34 16.59 -3.04
C SER A 42 25.90 16.78 -3.45
N GLU A 43 25.07 15.84 -3.07
CA GLU A 43 23.62 15.91 -3.19
C GLU A 43 22.99 15.41 -1.90
N LYS A 44 22.02 16.16 -1.40
CA LYS A 44 21.16 15.75 -0.30
C LYS A 44 19.71 15.86 -0.71
N ILE A 45 18.99 14.75 -0.72
CA ILE A 45 17.55 14.70 -0.95
C ILE A 45 16.86 14.42 0.38
N VAL A 46 15.86 15.22 0.71
CA VAL A 46 14.92 14.96 1.80
C VAL A 46 13.55 14.80 1.18
N MET A 47 13.01 13.58 1.28
CA MET A 47 11.66 13.21 0.89
C MET A 47 10.82 13.12 2.15
N LYS A 48 9.78 13.95 2.28
CA LYS A 48 8.90 13.96 3.44
C LYS A 48 7.43 13.83 3.02
N LEU A 49 6.75 12.80 3.49
CA LEU A 49 5.33 12.64 3.26
C LEU A 49 4.54 13.67 4.10
N THR A 50 3.61 14.35 3.46
CA THR A 50 2.70 15.32 4.08
C THR A 50 1.27 15.09 3.60
N GLU A 51 0.29 15.75 4.21
CA GLU A 51 -1.11 15.69 3.76
C GLU A 51 -1.31 16.16 2.31
N LYS A 52 -0.40 17.00 1.78
CA LYS A 52 -0.44 17.49 0.39
C LYS A 52 0.23 16.53 -0.61
N GLY A 53 0.98 15.54 -0.14
CA GLY A 53 1.84 14.69 -0.97
C GLY A 53 3.28 14.65 -0.46
N MET A 54 4.18 14.18 -1.31
CA MET A 54 5.61 14.08 -1.02
C MET A 54 6.29 15.43 -1.21
N GLU A 55 6.69 16.05 -0.11
CA GLU A 55 7.52 17.24 -0.09
C GLU A 55 8.97 16.86 -0.33
N ILE A 56 9.54 17.40 -1.40
CA ILE A 56 10.95 17.25 -1.75
C ILE A 56 11.69 18.51 -1.37
N ASN A 57 12.80 18.33 -0.68
CA ASN A 57 13.84 19.35 -0.52
C ASN A 57 15.17 18.74 -0.95
N VAL A 58 15.74 19.25 -2.05
CA VAL A 58 17.03 18.77 -2.56
C VAL A 58 18.05 19.89 -2.59
N ARG A 59 19.28 19.57 -2.17
CA ARG A 59 20.42 20.48 -2.17
C ARG A 59 21.59 19.87 -2.91
N PHE A 60 22.03 20.55 -3.95
CA PHE A 60 23.20 20.22 -4.74
C PHE A 60 24.37 21.14 -4.41
N VAL A 61 25.58 20.59 -4.45
CA VAL A 61 26.82 21.35 -4.59
C VAL A 61 27.48 20.94 -5.90
N PHE A 62 27.41 21.82 -6.88
CA PHE A 62 28.02 21.65 -8.18
C PHE A 62 29.40 22.28 -8.20
N ASN A 63 30.35 21.65 -8.89
CA ASN A 63 31.66 22.24 -9.16
C ASN A 63 31.80 22.57 -10.65
N SER A 64 31.87 23.86 -10.96
CA SER A 64 32.00 24.38 -12.31
C SER A 64 33.45 24.75 -12.65
N PRO A 65 33.95 24.38 -13.85
CA PRO A 65 35.30 24.77 -14.27
C PRO A 65 35.42 26.25 -14.66
N VAL A 66 34.29 26.89 -14.98
CA VAL A 66 34.23 28.26 -15.54
C VAL A 66 33.10 29.08 -14.93
N ASN A 67 33.14 30.39 -15.14
CA ASN A 67 31.98 31.26 -14.91
C ASN A 67 31.05 31.16 -16.13
N GLU A 68 29.82 30.74 -15.93
CA GLU A 68 28.84 30.59 -17.00
C GLU A 68 27.41 30.64 -16.44
N VAL A 69 26.45 31.06 -17.27
CA VAL A 69 25.03 30.89 -16.94
C VAL A 69 24.59 29.56 -17.53
N LYS A 70 24.25 28.59 -16.67
CA LYS A 70 23.73 27.29 -17.09
C LYS A 70 22.22 27.30 -17.11
N LYS A 71 21.63 26.85 -18.22
CA LYS A 71 20.20 26.53 -18.26
C LYS A 71 20.00 25.12 -17.73
N ILE A 72 19.25 25.00 -16.64
CA ILE A 72 18.98 23.73 -15.95
C ILE A 72 17.47 23.48 -16.02
N GLY A 73 17.09 22.23 -16.26
CA GLY A 73 15.71 21.82 -16.41
C GLY A 73 15.35 20.60 -15.56
N PHE A 74 14.06 20.37 -15.48
CA PHE A 74 13.38 19.25 -14.81
C PHE A 74 12.13 18.94 -15.62
N ILE A 75 11.97 17.69 -16.05
CA ILE A 75 10.84 17.21 -16.83
C ILE A 75 9.80 16.63 -15.84
N THR A 76 8.55 17.03 -15.99
CA THR A 76 7.44 16.39 -15.28
C THR A 76 6.36 15.99 -16.25
N PRO A 77 5.77 14.80 -16.10
CA PRO A 77 4.55 14.47 -16.79
C PRO A 77 3.40 15.38 -16.30
N PRO A 78 2.45 15.73 -17.17
CA PRO A 78 1.24 16.47 -16.80
C PRO A 78 0.14 15.58 -16.22
N ASP A 79 -0.88 16.23 -15.65
CA ASP A 79 -2.16 15.58 -15.34
C ASP A 79 -2.86 15.07 -16.58
N GLN A 80 -2.98 13.73 -16.64
CA GLN A 80 -3.63 12.98 -17.70
C GLN A 80 -5.14 13.26 -17.80
N GLN A 81 -5.78 13.79 -16.76
CA GLN A 81 -7.23 14.05 -16.74
C GLN A 81 -7.59 15.54 -16.86
N GLN A 82 -6.80 16.47 -16.31
CA GLN A 82 -7.18 17.88 -16.21
C GLN A 82 -6.18 18.87 -16.83
N GLY A 83 -4.98 18.42 -17.22
CA GLY A 83 -3.93 19.29 -17.76
C GLY A 83 -3.31 20.26 -16.75
N GLU A 84 -3.60 20.10 -15.45
CA GLU A 84 -2.90 20.79 -14.38
C GLU A 84 -1.54 20.13 -14.09
N LEU A 85 -0.62 20.87 -13.47
CA LEU A 85 0.68 20.34 -13.09
C LEU A 85 0.57 19.72 -11.70
N PHE A 86 0.87 18.44 -11.58
CA PHE A 86 0.84 17.71 -10.30
C PHE A 86 1.91 18.15 -9.29
N MET A 87 2.89 18.93 -9.75
CA MET A 87 3.91 19.51 -8.90
C MET A 87 3.50 20.93 -8.48
N THR A 88 3.50 21.17 -7.17
CA THR A 88 3.12 22.45 -6.57
C THR A 88 4.24 23.01 -5.69
N ASP A 89 4.12 24.28 -5.32
CA ASP A 89 5.06 24.99 -4.44
C ASP A 89 6.53 24.93 -4.91
N PHE A 90 6.75 24.90 -6.23
CA PHE A 90 8.09 24.80 -6.82
C PHE A 90 8.92 26.07 -6.58
N LYS A 91 10.07 25.91 -5.94
CA LYS A 91 11.01 26.99 -5.65
C LYS A 91 12.44 26.55 -5.92
N THR A 92 13.22 27.48 -6.46
CA THR A 92 14.65 27.27 -6.76
C THR A 92 15.50 28.39 -6.19
N MET A 93 16.58 28.03 -5.51
CA MET A 93 17.62 28.94 -5.04
C MET A 93 18.94 28.57 -5.70
N VAL A 94 19.67 29.56 -6.23
CA VAL A 94 21.03 29.41 -6.74
C VAL A 94 21.94 30.34 -5.94
N ASN A 95 22.92 29.77 -5.25
CA ASN A 95 23.87 30.49 -4.40
C ASN A 95 23.17 31.42 -3.38
N GLY A 96 22.06 30.96 -2.79
CA GLY A 96 21.27 31.70 -1.82
C GLY A 96 20.34 32.78 -2.41
N GLN A 97 20.25 32.89 -3.73
CA GLN A 97 19.35 33.82 -4.42
C GLN A 97 18.24 33.04 -5.13
N GLU A 98 17.00 33.48 -4.94
CA GLU A 98 15.86 32.89 -5.63
C GLU A 98 15.91 33.19 -7.12
N VAL A 99 15.71 32.17 -7.95
CA VAL A 99 15.65 32.31 -9.41
C VAL A 99 14.25 31.92 -9.90
N ILE A 100 13.74 32.70 -10.85
CA ILE A 100 12.41 32.46 -11.41
C ILE A 100 12.50 31.24 -12.34
N SER A 101 11.68 30.24 -12.07
CA SER A 101 11.56 29.05 -12.89
C SER A 101 10.41 29.24 -13.90
N LYS A 102 10.67 28.93 -15.16
CA LYS A 102 9.67 28.92 -16.23
C LYS A 102 9.13 27.52 -16.42
N VAL A 103 7.86 27.41 -16.82
CA VAL A 103 7.21 26.13 -17.11
C VAL A 103 6.62 26.18 -18.51
N GLU A 104 7.04 25.26 -19.36
CA GLU A 104 6.58 25.15 -20.74
C GLU A 104 6.41 23.69 -21.12
N ASN A 105 5.52 23.40 -22.06
CA ASN A 105 5.44 22.07 -22.68
C ASN A 105 6.79 21.72 -23.33
N PHE A 106 7.21 20.46 -23.23
CA PHE A 106 8.53 19.98 -23.59
C PHE A 106 8.91 20.37 -25.01
N ASP A 107 8.02 20.17 -25.99
CA ASP A 107 8.26 20.46 -27.41
C ASP A 107 8.47 21.94 -27.71
N LYS A 108 7.92 22.81 -26.84
CA LYS A 108 8.06 24.27 -26.94
C LYS A 108 9.25 24.78 -26.14
N SER A 109 9.85 23.95 -25.30
CA SER A 109 10.96 24.32 -24.44
C SER A 109 12.30 24.30 -25.20
N PRO A 110 13.32 25.00 -24.69
CA PRO A 110 14.69 24.89 -25.21
C PRO A 110 15.25 23.45 -25.19
N PHE A 111 14.68 22.56 -24.39
CA PHE A 111 15.15 21.18 -24.19
C PHE A 111 14.72 20.24 -25.32
N ALA A 112 13.72 20.61 -26.13
CA ALA A 112 13.26 19.82 -27.29
C ALA A 112 14.37 19.55 -28.32
N ALA A 113 15.35 20.45 -28.43
CA ALA A 113 16.48 20.30 -29.34
C ALA A 113 17.51 19.26 -28.86
N ASN A 114 17.47 18.87 -27.58
CA ASN A 114 18.37 17.85 -27.03
C ASN A 114 17.77 16.45 -27.26
N SER A 115 18.35 15.70 -28.19
CA SER A 115 17.86 14.35 -28.55
C SER A 115 17.84 13.35 -27.40
N ALA A 116 18.73 13.48 -26.42
CA ALA A 116 18.76 12.60 -25.25
C ALA A 116 17.63 12.90 -24.25
N LEU A 117 17.24 14.18 -24.15
CA LEU A 117 16.10 14.60 -23.34
C LEU A 117 14.78 14.36 -24.05
N LYS A 118 14.75 14.55 -25.37
CA LYS A 118 13.60 14.22 -26.20
C LYS A 118 13.25 12.74 -26.09
N LYS A 119 14.26 11.87 -26.17
CA LYS A 119 14.07 10.42 -25.98
C LYS A 119 13.52 10.07 -24.59
N ALA A 120 13.98 10.75 -23.54
CA ALA A 120 13.46 10.54 -22.18
C ALA A 120 11.99 11.01 -22.06
N ALA A 121 11.65 12.15 -22.66
CA ALA A 121 10.27 12.65 -22.71
C ALA A 121 9.35 11.74 -23.55
N GLU A 122 9.84 11.22 -24.69
CA GLU A 122 9.11 10.24 -25.54
C GLU A 122 8.92 8.90 -24.82
N GLU A 123 9.90 8.42 -24.03
CA GLU A 123 9.76 7.20 -23.21
C GLU A 123 8.70 7.39 -22.10
N MET A 124 8.58 8.59 -21.53
CA MET A 124 7.50 8.93 -20.59
C MET A 124 6.13 8.94 -21.30
N GLU A 125 6.09 9.42 -22.55
CA GLU A 125 4.89 9.47 -23.39
C GLU A 125 4.37 8.07 -23.79
N GLU A 126 5.25 7.12 -24.13
CA GLU A 126 4.85 5.72 -24.43
C GLU A 126 4.19 5.00 -23.25
N SER A 127 4.40 5.48 -22.02
CA SER A 127 3.78 4.94 -20.80
C SER A 127 2.44 5.59 -20.45
N ALA A 128 2.06 6.68 -21.13
CA ALA A 128 0.83 7.41 -20.89
C ALA A 128 -0.31 6.91 -21.81
N GLU A 129 -1.54 6.85 -21.29
CA GLU A 129 -2.72 6.46 -22.10
C GLU A 129 -3.08 7.50 -23.19
N HIS A 130 -2.44 8.68 -23.19
CA HIS A 130 -2.73 9.80 -24.08
C HIS A 130 -1.44 10.48 -24.58
N ASP A 131 -1.52 11.05 -25.79
CA ASP A 131 -0.50 11.80 -26.55
C ASP A 131 -0.15 13.14 -25.85
N VAL A 132 0.39 13.07 -24.62
CA VAL A 132 0.71 14.25 -23.81
C VAL A 132 2.21 14.38 -23.64
N THR A 133 2.81 15.30 -24.39
CA THR A 133 4.21 15.64 -24.20
C THR A 133 4.43 16.30 -22.83
N GLY A 134 5.48 15.86 -22.11
CA GLY A 134 5.83 16.32 -20.77
C GLY A 134 5.95 17.85 -20.65
N TYR A 135 5.95 18.39 -19.43
CA TYR A 135 6.30 19.80 -19.16
C TYR A 135 7.72 19.90 -18.64
N VAL A 136 8.39 21.02 -18.88
CA VAL A 136 9.73 21.30 -18.37
C VAL A 136 9.70 22.54 -17.50
N TYR A 137 10.11 22.37 -16.24
CA TYR A 137 10.50 23.45 -15.37
C TYR A 137 11.96 23.78 -15.64
N TYR A 138 12.29 25.04 -15.94
CA TYR A 138 13.67 25.43 -16.20
C TYR A 138 14.00 26.83 -15.74
N PHE A 139 15.29 27.06 -15.47
CA PHE A 139 15.80 28.32 -14.96
C PHE A 139 17.25 28.54 -15.41
N ASP A 140 17.68 29.78 -15.30
CA ASP A 140 19.06 30.17 -15.55
C ASP A 140 19.84 30.23 -14.23
N ALA A 141 20.92 29.47 -14.15
CA ALA A 141 21.76 29.34 -12.97
C ALA A 141 23.12 30.02 -13.23
N PRO A 142 23.39 31.21 -12.63
CA PRO A 142 24.64 31.93 -12.83
C PRO A 142 25.78 31.28 -12.01
N PHE A 143 26.37 30.23 -12.58
CA PHE A 143 27.46 29.50 -11.96
C PHE A 143 28.77 30.28 -12.03
N LYS A 144 29.50 30.26 -10.92
CA LYS A 144 30.87 30.74 -10.81
C LYS A 144 31.82 29.56 -10.91
N LYS A 145 33.04 29.79 -11.35
CA LYS A 145 34.13 28.81 -11.26
C LYS A 145 34.29 28.38 -9.81
N GLY A 146 34.34 27.07 -9.57
CA GLY A 146 34.32 26.48 -8.24
C GLY A 146 32.93 26.02 -7.83
N ASP A 147 32.63 26.12 -6.54
CA ASP A 147 31.43 25.52 -5.96
C ASP A 147 30.22 26.44 -6.07
N ASN A 148 29.09 25.85 -6.47
CA ASN A 148 27.80 26.51 -6.59
C ASN A 148 26.75 25.67 -5.86
N VAL A 149 25.93 26.33 -5.05
CA VAL A 149 24.84 25.67 -4.32
C VAL A 149 23.56 25.88 -5.10
N VAL A 150 22.82 24.80 -5.34
CA VAL A 150 21.49 24.86 -5.93
C VAL A 150 20.54 24.10 -5.02
N GLU A 151 19.43 24.72 -4.65
CA GLU A 151 18.42 24.14 -3.76
C GLU A 151 17.06 24.21 -4.45
N HIS A 152 16.33 23.09 -4.41
CA HIS A 152 14.98 22.98 -4.95
C HIS A 152 14.03 22.45 -3.89
N SER A 153 12.81 23.00 -3.87
CA SER A 153 11.71 22.46 -3.08
C SER A 153 10.44 22.41 -3.91
N TYR A 154 9.66 21.35 -3.73
CA TYR A 154 8.37 21.17 -4.39
C TYR A 154 7.58 20.04 -3.72
N ILE A 155 6.29 19.94 -4.03
CA ILE A 155 5.41 18.87 -3.55
C ILE A 155 4.80 18.16 -4.75
N TYR A 156 4.78 16.84 -4.75
CA TYR A 156 4.10 16.03 -5.77
C TYR A 156 3.22 14.94 -5.14
N SER A 157 2.19 14.52 -5.88
CA SER A 157 1.13 13.65 -5.37
C SER A 157 1.51 12.18 -5.21
N GLY A 158 2.49 11.69 -5.98
CA GLY A 158 2.74 10.24 -6.15
C GLY A 158 1.63 9.56 -6.96
N SER A 159 1.87 8.34 -7.41
CA SER A 159 0.90 7.55 -8.19
C SER A 159 0.15 6.56 -7.30
N GLY A 160 -1.17 6.48 -7.44
CA GLY A 160 -2.01 5.57 -6.64
C GLY A 160 -2.26 4.25 -7.37
N GLY A 161 -2.34 3.16 -6.63
CA GLY A 161 -2.72 1.86 -7.17
C GLY A 161 -3.42 1.00 -6.13
N ILE A 162 -3.80 -0.21 -6.54
CA ILE A 162 -4.40 -1.21 -5.62
C ILE A 162 -3.48 -1.50 -4.42
N ASP A 163 -2.16 -1.46 -4.60
CA ASP A 163 -1.21 -1.86 -3.56
C ASP A 163 -0.82 -0.75 -2.58
N GLY A 164 -1.18 0.49 -2.88
CA GLY A 164 -0.77 1.66 -2.11
C GLY A 164 -0.50 2.86 -3.00
N ARG A 165 0.42 3.73 -2.56
CA ARG A 165 0.83 4.91 -3.32
C ARG A 165 2.34 4.89 -3.53
N ASP A 166 2.74 5.06 -4.77
CA ASP A 166 4.13 5.07 -5.20
C ASP A 166 4.69 6.48 -5.31
N TYR A 167 5.82 6.69 -4.64
CA TYR A 167 6.60 7.91 -4.68
C TYR A 167 7.93 7.61 -5.37
N ALA A 168 7.93 7.78 -6.69
CA ALA A 168 9.14 7.65 -7.51
C ALA A 168 9.98 8.93 -7.45
N TYR A 169 11.30 8.78 -7.55
CA TYR A 169 12.24 9.88 -7.76
C TYR A 169 13.32 9.48 -8.76
N VAL A 170 13.31 10.11 -9.93
CA VAL A 170 14.27 9.87 -11.02
C VAL A 170 15.64 10.42 -10.63
N ILE A 171 16.60 9.55 -10.36
CA ILE A 171 17.97 9.91 -9.94
C ILE A 171 19.04 9.45 -10.93
N THR A 172 18.68 8.61 -11.89
CA THR A 172 19.60 8.14 -12.94
C THR A 172 20.09 9.25 -13.87
N THR A 173 19.49 10.45 -13.83
CA THR A 173 19.95 11.64 -14.55
C THR A 173 21.31 12.17 -14.05
N ILE A 174 21.81 11.69 -12.90
CA ILE A 174 23.23 11.85 -12.48
C ILE A 174 24.20 11.47 -13.62
N SER A 175 23.83 10.49 -14.44
CA SER A 175 24.63 10.04 -15.60
C SER A 175 24.87 11.11 -16.68
N LYS A 176 24.13 12.22 -16.65
CA LYS A 176 24.25 13.36 -17.60
C LYS A 176 25.27 14.41 -17.17
N TRP A 177 25.76 14.33 -15.92
CA TRP A 177 26.76 15.24 -15.37
C TRP A 177 28.18 14.68 -15.49
N LYS A 178 29.19 15.55 -15.34
CA LYS A 178 30.60 15.13 -15.35
C LYS A 178 30.84 14.07 -14.29
N ASN A 179 31.67 13.08 -14.64
CA ASN A 179 32.00 11.90 -13.85
C ASN A 179 30.85 10.90 -13.64
N LYS A 180 29.62 11.21 -14.08
CA LYS A 180 28.44 10.32 -14.00
C LYS A 180 28.19 9.77 -12.59
N ARG A 181 28.49 10.58 -11.58
CA ARG A 181 28.39 10.22 -10.16
C ARG A 181 28.22 11.46 -9.30
N VAL A 182 27.80 11.23 -8.06
CA VAL A 182 27.85 12.20 -6.97
C VAL A 182 28.94 11.77 -5.99
N ASP A 183 29.87 12.67 -5.66
CA ASP A 183 30.98 12.31 -4.78
C ASP A 183 30.52 12.07 -3.32
N ASP A 184 29.53 12.82 -2.82
CA ASP A 184 28.89 12.67 -1.49
C ASP A 184 27.36 12.70 -1.58
N PHE A 185 26.71 11.56 -1.38
CA PHE A 185 25.26 11.42 -1.53
C PHE A 185 24.58 11.12 -0.20
N GLU A 186 23.46 11.79 0.07
CA GLU A 186 22.60 11.56 1.23
C GLU A 186 21.11 11.60 0.82
N LEU A 187 20.37 10.54 1.14
CA LEU A 187 18.93 10.44 0.96
C LEU A 187 18.27 10.25 2.31
N VAL A 188 17.30 11.10 2.64
CA VAL A 188 16.47 11.03 3.84
C VAL A 188 15.03 10.83 3.42
N ILE A 189 14.38 9.81 3.97
CA ILE A 189 12.98 9.46 3.70
C ILE A 189 12.22 9.49 5.02
N ASP A 190 11.35 10.48 5.17
CA ASP A 190 10.46 10.68 6.31
C ASP A 190 9.01 10.44 5.87
N MET A 191 8.51 9.23 6.08
CA MET A 191 7.12 8.86 5.77
C MET A 191 6.15 9.21 6.92
N GLY A 192 6.61 9.96 7.93
CA GLY A 192 5.83 10.28 9.11
C GLY A 192 5.74 9.15 10.15
N GLU A 193 5.06 9.45 11.25
CA GLU A 193 4.87 8.54 12.37
C GLU A 193 3.93 7.38 12.02
N ASN A 194 4.16 6.22 12.64
CA ASN A 194 3.38 5.01 12.42
C ASN A 194 3.32 4.52 10.95
N SER A 195 4.28 4.90 10.11
CA SER A 195 4.29 4.53 8.68
C SER A 195 4.74 3.08 8.46
N PHE A 196 4.24 2.47 7.39
CA PHE A 196 4.69 1.17 6.89
C PHE A 196 4.82 1.22 5.36
N PHE A 197 6.04 1.06 4.86
CA PHE A 197 6.35 1.28 3.45
C PHE A 197 7.47 0.37 2.98
N MET A 198 7.66 0.32 1.67
CA MET A 198 8.71 -0.46 1.01
C MET A 198 9.77 0.45 0.39
N LEU A 199 11.02 -0.02 0.45
CA LEU A 199 12.19 0.63 -0.12
C LEU A 199 12.91 -0.29 -1.11
N PRO A 200 13.66 0.26 -2.07
CA PRO A 200 14.40 -0.54 -3.02
C PRO A 200 15.53 -1.29 -2.30
N TYR A 201 15.81 -2.50 -2.76
CA TYR A 201 16.92 -3.31 -2.23
C TYR A 201 18.28 -2.88 -2.80
N THR A 202 18.31 -2.40 -4.03
CA THR A 202 19.51 -2.03 -4.79
C THR A 202 19.22 -0.83 -5.67
N PHE A 203 20.23 0.01 -5.90
CA PHE A 203 20.25 1.01 -6.97
C PHE A 203 21.06 0.54 -8.19
N TRP A 204 21.60 -0.68 -8.18
CA TRP A 204 22.57 -1.16 -9.17
C TRP A 204 22.15 -2.47 -9.82
N LYS A 205 22.51 -2.62 -11.10
CA LYS A 205 22.27 -3.85 -11.89
C LYS A 205 22.98 -5.08 -11.34
N ASN A 206 24.07 -4.89 -10.60
CA ASN A 206 24.78 -5.98 -9.92
C ASN A 206 24.09 -6.46 -8.63
N ASN A 207 22.90 -5.94 -8.32
CA ASN A 207 22.11 -6.28 -7.14
C ASN A 207 22.83 -6.04 -5.80
N LYS A 208 23.68 -5.02 -5.73
CA LYS A 208 24.33 -4.62 -4.47
C LYS A 208 23.28 -4.12 -3.48
N LYS A 209 23.18 -4.81 -2.34
CA LYS A 209 22.29 -4.45 -1.22
C LYS A 209 22.60 -3.04 -0.70
N ILE A 210 21.55 -2.24 -0.50
CA ILE A 210 21.61 -0.94 0.17
C ILE A 210 21.67 -1.14 1.69
N ASP A 211 22.51 -0.36 2.36
CA ASP A 211 22.61 -0.33 3.81
C ASP A 211 21.81 0.86 4.37
N TRP A 212 20.50 0.65 4.50
CA TRP A 212 19.57 1.65 5.02
C TRP A 212 19.74 1.79 6.54
N GLU A 213 19.83 3.03 7.01
CA GLU A 213 19.91 3.39 8.42
C GLU A 213 18.55 3.85 8.92
N VAL A 214 18.09 3.29 10.05
CA VAL A 214 16.86 3.74 10.72
C VAL A 214 17.23 4.71 11.84
N PHE A 215 16.69 5.92 11.79
CA PHE A 215 16.81 6.93 12.84
C PHE A 215 15.49 7.03 13.60
N GLY A 216 15.51 6.86 14.92
CA GLY A 216 14.32 6.82 15.76
C GLY A 216 13.90 5.39 16.13
N GLU A 217 12.62 5.21 16.48
CA GLU A 217 12.05 3.90 16.77
C GLU A 217 11.43 3.30 15.50
N GLY A 218 12.07 2.28 14.95
CA GLY A 218 11.58 1.57 13.77
C GLY A 218 12.26 0.24 13.53
N ARG A 219 11.81 -0.45 12.48
CA ARG A 219 12.35 -1.73 12.02
C ARG A 219 12.46 -1.71 10.51
N ILE A 220 13.51 -2.35 9.99
CA ILE A 220 13.73 -2.56 8.58
C ILE A 220 14.20 -4.00 8.35
N GLU A 221 13.60 -4.69 7.38
CA GLU A 221 13.98 -6.06 7.05
C GLU A 221 13.76 -6.31 5.55
N SER A 222 14.70 -7.03 4.92
CA SER A 222 14.58 -7.39 3.51
C SER A 222 13.70 -8.63 3.32
N GLY A 223 12.85 -8.63 2.32
CA GLY A 223 12.02 -9.78 1.96
C GLY A 223 11.60 -9.74 0.50
N LYS A 224 10.84 -10.76 0.08
CA LYS A 224 10.20 -10.79 -1.23
C LYS A 224 8.73 -10.40 -1.09
N TYR A 225 8.30 -9.35 -1.79
CA TYR A 225 6.89 -8.98 -1.83
C TYR A 225 6.17 -9.80 -2.90
N LEU A 226 5.02 -10.36 -2.54
CA LEU A 226 4.16 -11.11 -3.46
C LEU A 226 3.10 -10.16 -3.99
N LEU A 227 3.29 -9.66 -5.21
CA LEU A 227 2.24 -8.93 -5.92
C LEU A 227 1.36 -9.90 -6.70
N TYR A 228 0.16 -9.46 -7.08
CA TYR A 228 -0.73 -10.21 -7.98
C TYR A 228 -0.05 -10.60 -9.31
N THR A 229 0.98 -9.85 -9.73
CA THR A 229 1.75 -10.05 -10.96
C THR A 229 2.94 -11.01 -10.81
N GLY A 230 3.24 -11.48 -9.59
CA GLY A 230 4.34 -12.43 -9.31
C GLY A 230 5.27 -11.99 -8.17
N GLU A 231 6.37 -12.74 -7.96
CA GLU A 231 7.44 -12.33 -7.04
C GLU A 231 8.22 -11.15 -7.64
N LYS A 232 8.21 -9.99 -6.96
CA LYS A 232 9.15 -8.89 -7.27
C LYS A 232 10.57 -9.24 -6.76
N PRO A 233 11.62 -8.52 -7.25
CA PRO A 233 12.96 -8.57 -6.68
C PRO A 233 12.95 -8.28 -5.18
N ASP A 234 14.05 -8.62 -4.50
CA ASP A 234 14.19 -8.32 -3.07
C ASP A 234 13.89 -6.83 -2.81
N THR A 235 13.25 -6.55 -1.68
CA THR A 235 12.86 -5.20 -1.24
C THR A 235 13.06 -5.10 0.27
N PHE A 236 13.07 -3.89 0.82
CA PHE A 236 13.01 -3.68 2.26
C PHE A 236 11.62 -3.27 2.69
N PHE A 237 11.09 -3.96 3.70
CA PHE A 237 9.92 -3.52 4.45
C PHE A 237 10.39 -2.65 5.59
N VAL A 238 9.73 -1.52 5.80
CA VAL A 238 10.04 -0.57 6.85
C VAL A 238 8.80 -0.32 7.69
N LYS A 239 8.92 -0.43 9.01
CA LYS A 239 7.93 0.06 9.98
C LYS A 239 8.57 1.14 10.84
N ILE A 240 8.06 2.35 10.78
CA ILE A 240 8.49 3.46 11.65
C ILE A 240 7.40 3.75 12.67
N LYS A 241 7.78 3.88 13.94
CA LYS A 241 6.93 4.47 14.97
C LYS A 241 7.17 5.98 15.01
N ASN A 242 8.44 6.40 15.08
CA ASN A 242 8.88 7.78 14.95
C ASN A 242 10.27 7.84 14.31
N GLY A 243 10.54 8.93 13.60
CA GLY A 243 11.82 9.18 12.93
C GLY A 243 11.78 8.91 11.42
N TYR A 244 12.91 8.53 10.82
CA TYR A 244 13.07 8.47 9.37
C TYR A 244 14.11 7.41 8.97
N VAL A 245 14.18 7.10 7.67
CA VAL A 245 15.22 6.24 7.10
C VAL A 245 16.22 7.10 6.34
N ARG A 246 17.50 6.73 6.39
CA ARG A 246 18.58 7.41 5.67
C ARG A 246 19.45 6.42 4.90
N TYR A 247 19.91 6.84 3.73
CA TYR A 247 21.04 6.23 3.04
C TYR A 247 22.10 7.28 2.76
N LYS A 248 23.37 6.97 3.08
CA LYS A 248 24.49 7.87 2.85
C LYS A 248 25.68 7.11 2.26
N THR A 249 26.29 7.66 1.21
CA THR A 249 27.40 6.99 0.53
C THR A 249 28.33 7.95 -0.21
N LYS A 250 29.48 7.45 -0.64
CA LYS A 250 30.44 8.17 -1.48
C LYS A 250 30.47 7.59 -2.88
N ASN A 251 30.80 8.42 -3.88
CA ASN A 251 30.91 8.03 -5.28
C ASN A 251 29.64 7.33 -5.80
N PHE A 252 28.48 7.89 -5.48
CA PHE A 252 27.19 7.32 -5.84
C PHE A 252 26.94 7.41 -7.35
N SER A 253 26.64 6.27 -7.97
CA SER A 253 26.33 6.16 -9.40
C SER A 253 25.26 5.07 -9.55
N PRO A 254 23.96 5.43 -9.56
CA PRO A 254 22.86 4.48 -9.65
C PRO A 254 22.57 4.06 -11.10
N ASP A 255 22.11 2.82 -11.25
CA ASP A 255 21.50 2.28 -12.49
C ASP A 255 19.97 2.33 -12.47
N PHE A 256 19.36 2.45 -11.29
CA PHE A 256 17.91 2.46 -11.07
C PHE A 256 17.49 3.67 -10.25
N ASP A 257 16.26 4.11 -10.46
CA ASP A 257 15.65 5.23 -9.76
C ASP A 257 15.19 4.85 -8.34
N ILE A 258 14.74 5.84 -7.57
CA ILE A 258 14.20 5.61 -6.23
C ILE A 258 12.72 5.28 -6.38
N GLU A 259 12.29 4.15 -5.82
CA GLU A 259 10.89 3.73 -5.77
C GLU A 259 10.49 3.48 -4.31
N ILE A 260 9.54 4.25 -3.81
CA ILE A 260 8.99 4.08 -2.46
C ILE A 260 7.51 3.72 -2.61
N LEU A 261 7.11 2.56 -2.11
CA LEU A 261 5.69 2.18 -2.07
C LEU A 261 5.19 2.39 -0.64
N ASP A 262 4.32 3.38 -0.46
CA ASP A 262 3.58 3.57 0.77
C ASP A 262 2.39 2.63 0.83
N ILE A 263 2.29 1.84 1.90
CA ILE A 263 1.23 0.85 2.09
C ILE A 263 0.21 1.45 3.05
N ASP A 264 -0.50 2.47 2.57
CA ASP A 264 -1.51 3.23 3.31
C ASP A 264 -2.62 2.33 3.89
N PHE A 265 -2.96 1.24 3.20
CA PHE A 265 -3.94 0.24 3.66
C PHE A 265 -3.27 -1.05 4.15
N PHE A 266 -2.36 -0.89 5.11
CA PHE A 266 -1.61 -2.00 5.69
C PHE A 266 -2.48 -3.18 6.17
N THR A 267 -3.62 -2.89 6.81
CA THR A 267 -4.52 -3.90 7.39
C THR A 267 -5.02 -4.90 6.35
N GLY A 268 -5.47 -4.43 5.18
CA GLY A 268 -5.95 -5.31 4.11
C GLY A 268 -4.88 -5.82 3.16
N ARG A 269 -3.59 -5.66 3.48
CA ARG A 269 -2.45 -6.18 2.70
C ARG A 269 -1.52 -7.07 3.53
N LEU A 270 -1.85 -7.31 4.80
CA LEU A 270 -1.13 -8.20 5.70
C LEU A 270 -0.92 -9.62 5.13
N ASP A 271 -1.87 -10.12 4.33
CA ASP A 271 -1.77 -11.44 3.70
C ASP A 271 -0.76 -11.49 2.53
N MET A 272 -0.40 -10.35 1.95
CA MET A 272 0.57 -10.21 0.85
C MET A 272 2.02 -10.12 1.33
N LEU A 273 2.24 -9.89 2.63
CA LEU A 273 3.58 -9.88 3.19
C LEU A 273 4.28 -11.23 2.99
N PRO A 274 5.62 -11.24 2.84
CA PRO A 274 6.38 -12.47 2.69
C PRO A 274 6.13 -13.46 3.83
N ARG A 275 6.45 -14.74 3.61
CA ARG A 275 6.75 -15.63 4.75
C ARG A 275 8.11 -15.21 5.32
N SER A 276 8.22 -15.18 6.65
CA SER A 276 9.40 -14.65 7.34
C SER A 276 10.71 -15.35 6.95
N LYS A 277 11.77 -14.54 6.83
CA LYS A 277 13.17 -14.98 6.72
C LYS A 277 14.04 -14.49 7.89
N GLY A 278 13.56 -13.56 8.72
CA GLY A 278 14.28 -12.99 9.85
C GLY A 278 13.76 -13.43 11.23
N LYS A 279 14.07 -12.64 12.26
CA LYS A 279 13.70 -12.92 13.66
C LYS A 279 12.21 -12.76 13.92
N ASN A 280 11.57 -11.82 13.22
CA ASN A 280 10.16 -11.52 13.39
C ASN A 280 9.33 -12.14 12.26
N LEU A 281 8.14 -12.60 12.57
CA LEU A 281 7.20 -13.08 11.55
C LEU A 281 6.61 -11.90 10.77
N TYR A 282 6.39 -12.06 9.48
CA TYR A 282 5.54 -11.12 8.74
C TYR A 282 4.08 -11.51 8.85
N LYS A 283 3.78 -12.81 8.76
CA LYS A 283 2.43 -13.36 8.84
C LYS A 283 2.42 -14.78 9.38
N ASP A 284 1.25 -15.18 9.88
CA ASP A 284 0.87 -16.54 10.23
C ASP A 284 -0.56 -16.84 9.69
N ASP A 285 -1.14 -17.97 10.09
CA ASP A 285 -2.46 -18.40 9.63
C ASP A 285 -3.59 -17.43 10.05
N LEU A 286 -3.51 -16.84 11.26
CA LEU A 286 -4.52 -15.86 11.70
C LEU A 286 -4.36 -14.52 10.99
N THR A 287 -3.13 -14.14 10.63
CA THR A 287 -2.84 -12.95 9.81
C THR A 287 -3.45 -13.10 8.42
N TYR A 288 -3.33 -14.29 7.82
CA TYR A 288 -3.97 -14.60 6.54
C TYR A 288 -5.50 -14.55 6.64
N LEU A 289 -6.06 -15.11 7.72
CA LEU A 289 -7.49 -15.08 7.95
C LEU A 289 -8.03 -13.67 8.24
N TYR A 290 -7.24 -12.81 8.89
CA TYR A 290 -7.55 -11.40 9.08
C TYR A 290 -7.73 -10.68 7.74
N GLY A 291 -6.79 -10.85 6.80
CA GLY A 291 -6.92 -10.31 5.43
C GLY A 291 -8.10 -10.90 4.64
N ARG A 292 -8.71 -11.99 5.13
CA ARG A 292 -9.79 -12.72 4.45
C ARG A 292 -10.91 -13.09 5.42
N ILE A 293 -11.41 -12.11 6.18
CA ILE A 293 -12.40 -12.35 7.24
C ILE A 293 -13.68 -13.06 6.77
N TYR A 294 -14.00 -12.98 5.48
CA TYR A 294 -15.14 -13.68 4.88
C TYR A 294 -14.89 -15.16 4.58
N ASN A 295 -13.66 -15.64 4.71
CA ASN A 295 -13.31 -17.04 4.58
C ASN A 295 -13.99 -17.89 5.67
N GLN A 296 -14.53 -19.05 5.28
CA GLN A 296 -15.22 -20.00 6.13
C GLN A 296 -14.30 -20.61 7.21
N ASP A 297 -12.97 -20.56 7.02
CA ASP A 297 -11.99 -21.05 8.00
C ASP A 297 -12.08 -20.36 9.37
N ILE A 298 -12.70 -19.17 9.45
CA ILE A 298 -12.96 -18.47 10.72
C ILE A 298 -13.90 -19.27 11.64
N TYR A 299 -14.87 -19.99 11.09
CA TYR A 299 -15.85 -20.75 11.87
C TYR A 299 -15.25 -21.98 12.54
N ALA A 300 -14.08 -22.44 12.10
CA ALA A 300 -13.32 -23.53 12.71
C ALA A 300 -12.39 -23.08 13.86
N ARG A 301 -12.13 -21.77 14.01
CA ARG A 301 -11.14 -21.24 14.98
C ARG A 301 -11.60 -21.39 16.41
N ASN A 302 -10.70 -21.69 17.34
CA ASN A 302 -11.04 -21.79 18.76
C ASN A 302 -11.28 -20.40 19.40
N GLU A 303 -11.75 -20.36 20.65
CA GLU A 303 -12.08 -19.10 21.33
C GLU A 303 -10.88 -18.15 21.51
N GLU A 304 -9.67 -18.68 21.71
CA GLU A 304 -8.45 -17.87 21.84
C GLU A 304 -8.02 -17.29 20.48
N GLU A 305 -8.10 -18.08 19.40
CA GLU A 305 -7.86 -17.58 18.04
C GLU A 305 -8.88 -16.51 17.64
N LEU A 306 -10.16 -16.70 17.97
CA LEU A 306 -11.21 -15.68 17.74
C LEU A 306 -10.94 -14.41 18.57
N ARG A 307 -10.47 -14.56 19.80
CA ARG A 307 -10.05 -13.43 20.64
C ARG A 307 -8.89 -12.67 19.99
N ILE A 308 -7.90 -13.37 19.44
CA ILE A 308 -6.79 -12.76 18.73
C ILE A 308 -7.31 -12.02 17.48
N LEU A 309 -8.12 -12.68 16.63
CA LEU A 309 -8.72 -12.10 15.41
C LEU A 309 -9.50 -10.81 15.70
N ARG A 310 -10.27 -10.79 16.80
CA ARG A 310 -10.98 -9.59 17.29
C ARG A 310 -10.06 -8.41 17.58
N ASN A 311 -8.81 -8.67 17.97
CA ASN A 311 -7.84 -7.67 18.38
C ASN A 311 -6.85 -7.27 17.26
N TYR A 312 -6.88 -7.91 16.09
CA TYR A 312 -5.99 -7.57 14.97
C TYR A 312 -6.10 -6.12 14.49
N PRO A 313 -7.30 -5.52 14.30
CA PRO A 313 -7.40 -4.11 13.90
C PRO A 313 -6.66 -3.16 14.85
N TYR A 314 -6.73 -3.44 16.16
CA TYR A 314 -6.04 -2.67 17.20
C TYR A 314 -4.53 -2.89 17.15
N ALA A 315 -4.08 -4.14 16.95
CA ALA A 315 -2.66 -4.45 16.81
C ALA A 315 -2.06 -3.77 15.58
N ALA A 316 -2.73 -3.82 14.43
CA ALA A 316 -2.29 -3.17 13.20
C ALA A 316 -2.20 -1.63 13.35
N ALA A 317 -3.08 -1.03 14.16
CA ALA A 317 -3.02 0.39 14.51
C ALA A 317 -1.96 0.72 15.59
N GLY A 318 -1.27 -0.27 16.15
CA GLY A 318 -0.22 -0.08 17.15
C GLY A 318 -0.71 -0.02 18.61
N TYR A 319 -1.85 -0.62 18.95
CA TYR A 319 -2.37 -0.64 20.32
C TYR A 319 -1.40 -1.33 21.29
N ASP A 320 -1.04 -0.68 22.40
CA ASP A 320 -0.20 -1.30 23.44
C ASP A 320 -1.01 -2.19 24.39
N PHE A 321 -1.10 -3.47 24.04
CA PHE A 321 -1.82 -4.47 24.84
C PHE A 321 -1.24 -4.61 26.25
N SER A 322 -2.11 -4.46 27.26
CA SER A 322 -1.78 -4.80 28.65
C SER A 322 -1.95 -6.30 28.94
N ASP A 323 -2.76 -7.00 28.14
CA ASP A 323 -2.89 -8.44 28.23
C ASP A 323 -1.57 -9.13 27.77
N PRO A 324 -0.93 -9.94 28.64
CA PRO A 324 0.36 -10.54 28.30
C PRO A 324 0.29 -11.52 27.13
N GLY A 325 -0.83 -12.21 26.93
CA GLY A 325 -1.03 -13.18 25.85
C GLY A 325 -1.09 -12.48 24.49
N LEU A 326 -1.96 -11.47 24.37
CA LEU A 326 -2.08 -10.65 23.16
C LEU A 326 -0.78 -9.90 22.87
N LYS A 327 -0.15 -9.29 23.89
CA LYS A 327 1.12 -8.58 23.72
C LYS A 327 2.20 -9.53 23.21
N LYS A 328 2.34 -10.71 23.81
CA LYS A 328 3.32 -11.73 23.39
C LYS A 328 3.04 -12.20 21.96
N TYR A 329 1.78 -12.50 21.64
CA TYR A 329 1.37 -12.94 20.32
C TYR A 329 1.70 -11.89 19.25
N PHE A 330 1.27 -10.64 19.39
CA PHE A 330 1.52 -9.64 18.35
C PHE A 330 2.99 -9.20 18.28
N SER A 331 3.73 -9.23 19.39
CA SER A 331 5.17 -8.86 19.41
C SER A 331 6.07 -9.76 18.57
N GLN A 332 5.57 -10.93 18.13
CA GLN A 332 6.31 -11.77 17.19
C GLN A 332 6.36 -11.18 15.78
N PHE A 333 5.45 -10.25 15.44
CA PHE A 333 5.33 -9.73 14.10
C PHE A 333 6.21 -8.51 13.84
N PHE A 334 6.80 -8.44 12.64
CA PHE A 334 7.67 -7.34 12.20
C PHE A 334 6.94 -6.00 12.27
N TRP A 335 5.71 -5.96 11.77
CA TRP A 335 4.87 -4.77 11.64
C TRP A 335 4.25 -4.28 12.95
N TYR A 336 4.19 -5.12 13.98
CA TYR A 336 3.63 -4.71 15.27
C TYR A 336 4.69 -4.01 16.12
N ILE A 337 4.51 -2.70 16.28
CA ILE A 337 5.24 -1.87 17.25
C ILE A 337 4.17 -1.19 18.11
N PRO A 338 4.18 -1.36 19.45
CA PRO A 338 3.22 -0.70 20.33
C PRO A 338 3.50 0.82 20.37
N ILE A 339 2.44 1.60 20.18
CA ILE A 339 2.47 3.06 20.06
C ILE A 339 1.78 3.70 21.26
N SER A 340 0.50 3.37 21.46
CA SER A 340 -0.33 3.98 22.49
C SER A 340 -1.50 3.06 22.86
N LYS A 341 -2.17 3.37 23.97
CA LYS A 341 -3.48 2.78 24.30
C LYS A 341 -4.63 3.49 23.59
N ASP A 342 -4.39 4.68 23.05
CA ASP A 342 -5.41 5.53 22.42
C ASP A 342 -5.23 5.56 20.90
N VAL A 343 -5.09 4.39 20.27
CA VAL A 343 -4.96 4.30 18.81
C VAL A 343 -6.30 4.48 18.12
N LYS A 344 -6.26 5.11 16.94
CA LYS A 344 -7.44 5.24 16.08
C LYS A 344 -7.58 3.96 15.25
N VAL A 345 -8.75 3.33 15.34
CA VAL A 345 -9.15 2.20 14.50
C VAL A 345 -10.46 2.58 13.85
N SER A 346 -10.64 2.28 12.57
CA SER A 346 -11.93 2.56 11.92
C SER A 346 -13.04 1.80 12.65
N ALA A 347 -14.16 2.48 12.88
CA ALA A 347 -15.29 1.88 13.59
C ALA A 347 -15.80 0.65 12.82
N GLU A 348 -15.85 0.74 11.50
CA GLU A 348 -16.29 -0.31 10.58
C GLU A 348 -15.41 -1.56 10.63
N GLU A 349 -14.08 -1.43 10.50
CA GLU A 349 -13.19 -2.61 10.58
C GLU A 349 -13.31 -3.25 11.96
N ALA A 350 -13.24 -2.44 13.01
CA ALA A 350 -13.29 -2.97 14.36
C ALA A 350 -14.65 -3.62 14.66
N GLU A 351 -15.75 -3.05 14.18
CA GLU A 351 -17.10 -3.62 14.32
C GLU A 351 -17.26 -4.91 13.54
N THR A 352 -16.77 -4.98 12.31
CA THR A 352 -16.86 -6.19 11.47
C THR A 352 -16.23 -7.41 12.16
N PHE A 353 -15.01 -7.26 12.69
CA PHE A 353 -14.35 -8.36 13.42
C PHE A 353 -15.03 -8.69 14.74
N ARG A 354 -15.50 -7.68 15.48
CA ARG A 354 -16.23 -7.89 16.74
C ARG A 354 -17.55 -8.62 16.49
N GLU A 355 -18.40 -8.13 15.60
CA GLU A 355 -19.70 -8.73 15.27
C GLU A 355 -19.53 -10.19 14.86
N LYS A 356 -18.56 -10.49 13.97
CA LYS A 356 -18.38 -11.84 13.46
C LYS A 356 -17.86 -12.81 14.53
N THR A 357 -16.87 -12.40 15.32
CA THR A 357 -16.34 -13.24 16.42
C THR A 357 -17.36 -13.44 17.53
N ASP A 358 -18.12 -12.40 17.89
CA ASP A 358 -19.16 -12.47 18.91
C ASP A 358 -20.34 -13.37 18.46
N ALA A 359 -20.74 -13.29 17.19
CA ALA A 359 -21.76 -14.17 16.60
C ALA A 359 -21.36 -15.66 16.66
N ILE A 360 -20.09 -15.97 16.35
CA ILE A 360 -19.57 -17.34 16.43
C ILE A 360 -19.63 -17.87 17.87
N ILE A 361 -19.22 -17.05 18.83
CA ILE A 361 -19.25 -17.41 20.26
C ILE A 361 -20.69 -17.60 20.74
N GLU A 362 -21.62 -16.71 20.35
CA GLU A 362 -23.04 -16.80 20.69
C GLU A 362 -23.66 -18.11 20.17
N VAL A 363 -23.46 -18.42 18.88
CA VAL A 363 -24.02 -19.64 18.27
C VAL A 363 -23.41 -20.90 18.87
N ARG A 364 -22.11 -20.93 19.16
CA ARG A 364 -21.48 -22.08 19.84
C ARG A 364 -22.07 -22.32 21.23
N LYS A 365 -22.34 -21.25 21.98
CA LYS A 365 -22.99 -21.32 23.28
C LYS A 365 -24.42 -21.88 23.14
N GLU A 366 -25.19 -21.38 22.18
CA GLU A 366 -26.54 -21.90 21.89
C GLU A 366 -26.51 -23.37 21.48
N THR A 367 -25.62 -23.76 20.56
CA THR A 367 -25.45 -25.14 20.09
C THR A 367 -25.19 -26.10 21.25
N LYS A 368 -24.25 -25.75 22.14
CA LYS A 368 -23.96 -26.54 23.36
C LYS A 368 -25.17 -26.62 24.29
N GLN A 369 -25.92 -25.52 24.45
CA GLN A 369 -27.14 -25.51 25.26
C GLN A 369 -28.23 -26.41 24.66
N TYR A 370 -28.39 -26.45 23.33
CA TYR A 370 -29.36 -27.35 22.69
C TYR A 370 -28.93 -28.81 22.80
N LEU A 371 -27.65 -29.11 22.62
CA LEU A 371 -27.10 -30.47 22.77
C LEU A 371 -27.30 -31.04 24.18
N ALA A 372 -27.33 -30.19 25.20
CA ALA A 372 -27.57 -30.57 26.58
C ALA A 372 -29.07 -30.77 26.94
N LYS A 373 -29.99 -30.38 26.05
CA LYS A 373 -31.44 -30.48 26.27
C LYS A 373 -32.04 -31.72 25.62
N ASP A 374 -33.24 -32.08 26.08
CA ASP A 374 -34.08 -33.06 25.40
C ASP A 374 -34.75 -32.42 24.17
N LEU A 375 -34.13 -32.61 23.01
CA LEU A 375 -34.61 -32.12 21.72
C LEU A 375 -35.99 -32.70 21.34
N GLY A 376 -36.40 -33.82 21.93
CA GLY A 376 -37.71 -34.43 21.72
C GLY A 376 -38.88 -33.55 22.19
N LYS A 377 -38.65 -32.58 23.08
CA LYS A 377 -39.70 -31.68 23.59
C LYS A 377 -40.04 -30.51 22.67
N TYR A 378 -39.18 -30.22 21.69
CA TYR A 378 -39.39 -29.12 20.76
C TYR A 378 -40.35 -29.49 19.63
N SER A 379 -41.15 -28.54 19.18
CA SER A 379 -41.98 -28.68 17.98
C SER A 379 -41.14 -28.85 16.71
N LYS A 380 -41.75 -29.33 15.62
CA LYS A 380 -41.08 -29.42 14.31
C LYS A 380 -40.55 -28.06 13.83
N GLU A 381 -41.28 -26.99 14.11
CA GLU A 381 -40.89 -25.64 13.71
C GLU A 381 -39.71 -25.12 14.54
N GLU A 382 -39.70 -25.34 15.85
CA GLU A 382 -38.54 -25.00 16.70
C GLU A 382 -37.29 -25.79 16.31
N LEU A 383 -37.43 -27.10 16.07
CA LEU A 383 -36.33 -27.93 15.59
C LEU A 383 -35.79 -27.45 14.24
N ARG A 384 -36.68 -27.00 13.34
CA ARG A 384 -36.29 -26.37 12.08
C ARG A 384 -35.47 -25.10 12.32
N TYR A 385 -35.84 -24.24 13.27
CA TYR A 385 -35.03 -23.07 13.61
C TYR A 385 -33.69 -23.48 14.23
N ILE A 386 -33.67 -24.41 15.20
CA ILE A 386 -32.41 -24.81 15.84
C ILE A 386 -31.42 -25.41 14.82
N ARG A 387 -31.88 -26.29 13.93
CA ARG A 387 -31.04 -26.92 12.90
C ARG A 387 -30.43 -25.91 11.93
N ASN A 388 -31.17 -24.87 11.59
CA ASN A 388 -30.73 -23.90 10.58
C ASN A 388 -29.82 -22.80 11.16
N LEU A 389 -29.62 -22.75 12.49
CA LEU A 389 -28.83 -21.70 13.14
C LEU A 389 -27.36 -21.69 12.68
N PRO A 390 -26.65 -22.83 12.57
CA PRO A 390 -25.29 -22.86 12.01
C PRO A 390 -25.21 -22.34 10.57
N TYR A 391 -26.24 -22.55 9.77
CA TYR A 391 -26.30 -22.05 8.39
C TYR A 391 -26.50 -20.54 8.36
N ALA A 392 -27.39 -20.02 9.24
CA ALA A 392 -27.61 -18.60 9.40
C ALA A 392 -26.32 -17.86 9.82
N LEU A 393 -25.54 -18.43 10.76
CA LEU A 393 -24.23 -17.89 11.17
C LEU A 393 -23.29 -17.63 9.98
N ARG A 394 -23.35 -18.48 8.96
CA ARG A 394 -22.51 -18.42 7.76
C ARG A 394 -23.09 -17.54 6.66
N GLY A 395 -24.14 -16.77 6.95
CA GLY A 395 -24.79 -15.88 6.00
C GLY A 395 -25.69 -16.60 4.99
N TYR A 396 -26.07 -17.86 5.23
CA TYR A 396 -26.90 -18.60 4.28
C TYR A 396 -28.24 -17.91 4.02
N SER A 397 -28.58 -17.72 2.74
CA SER A 397 -29.84 -17.13 2.31
C SER A 397 -30.92 -18.21 2.18
N PHE A 398 -31.90 -18.17 3.08
CA PHE A 398 -33.02 -19.12 3.09
C PHE A 398 -34.09 -18.71 2.06
N LYS A 399 -34.48 -19.68 1.21
CA LYS A 399 -35.60 -19.51 0.26
C LYS A 399 -36.96 -19.40 0.95
N ASP A 400 -37.09 -19.96 2.16
CA ASP A 400 -38.30 -19.85 2.96
C ASP A 400 -38.34 -18.49 3.67
N GLU A 401 -39.35 -17.68 3.34
CA GLU A 401 -39.48 -16.31 3.85
C GLU A 401 -39.66 -16.25 5.36
N LYS A 402 -40.35 -17.23 5.98
CA LYS A 402 -40.55 -17.25 7.44
C LYS A 402 -39.23 -17.55 8.14
N LEU A 403 -38.46 -18.50 7.63
CA LEU A 403 -37.15 -18.85 8.15
C LEU A 403 -36.15 -17.70 7.99
N GLN A 404 -36.16 -17.05 6.82
CA GLN A 404 -35.36 -15.87 6.55
C GLN A 404 -35.69 -14.72 7.51
N ALA A 405 -36.99 -14.42 7.69
CA ALA A 405 -37.46 -13.37 8.58
C ALA A 405 -37.15 -13.67 10.05
N TYR A 406 -37.24 -14.94 10.47
CA TYR A 406 -36.89 -15.37 11.82
C TYR A 406 -35.46 -14.94 12.20
N TYR A 407 -34.47 -15.29 11.38
CA TYR A 407 -33.08 -14.95 11.69
C TYR A 407 -32.80 -13.46 11.59
N LYS A 408 -33.37 -12.76 10.59
CA LYS A 408 -33.23 -11.30 10.45
C LYS A 408 -33.73 -10.56 11.69
N ASN A 409 -34.84 -11.03 12.27
CA ASN A 409 -35.45 -10.40 13.44
C ASN A 409 -34.77 -10.80 14.74
N LYS A 410 -34.28 -12.04 14.84
CA LYS A 410 -33.70 -12.58 16.08
C LYS A 410 -32.24 -12.18 16.27
N TYR A 411 -31.43 -12.17 15.21
CA TYR A 411 -29.99 -11.98 15.29
C TYR A 411 -29.55 -10.78 14.47
N LYS A 412 -29.02 -9.75 15.16
CA LYS A 412 -28.52 -8.53 14.51
C LYS A 412 -27.37 -8.81 13.53
N TRP A 413 -26.56 -9.82 13.82
CA TRP A 413 -25.44 -10.24 12.99
C TRP A 413 -25.87 -11.03 11.74
N TYR A 414 -27.12 -11.46 11.63
CA TYR A 414 -27.56 -12.24 10.47
C TYR A 414 -27.77 -11.34 9.24
N LYS A 415 -26.80 -11.38 8.33
CA LYS A 415 -26.81 -10.68 7.04
C LYS A 415 -26.73 -11.76 5.94
N PRO A 416 -27.81 -12.01 5.16
CA PRO A 416 -27.79 -13.03 4.12
C PRO A 416 -26.86 -12.63 2.97
N GLU A 417 -25.95 -13.53 2.63
CA GLU A 417 -24.96 -13.35 1.56
C GLU A 417 -25.44 -14.04 0.27
N LYS A 418 -25.14 -13.41 -0.88
CA LYS A 418 -25.70 -13.81 -2.18
C LYS A 418 -25.04 -15.05 -2.79
N TYR A 419 -23.87 -15.46 -2.28
CA TYR A 419 -22.98 -16.46 -2.90
C TYR A 419 -22.42 -17.49 -1.91
N VAL A 420 -23.16 -17.85 -0.86
CA VAL A 420 -22.73 -18.88 0.10
C VAL A 420 -23.39 -20.22 -0.24
N GLU A 421 -22.59 -21.16 -0.74
CA GLU A 421 -23.00 -22.54 -0.99
C GLU A 421 -22.78 -23.41 0.25
N ILE A 422 -23.69 -24.37 0.49
CA ILE A 422 -23.59 -25.27 1.64
C ILE A 422 -22.33 -26.14 1.58
N SER A 423 -21.87 -26.49 0.37
CA SER A 423 -20.66 -27.31 0.17
C SER A 423 -19.39 -26.67 0.71
N ASP A 424 -19.37 -25.34 0.83
CA ASP A 424 -18.19 -24.58 1.20
C ASP A 424 -18.19 -24.24 2.70
N MET A 425 -19.28 -24.58 3.40
CA MET A 425 -19.43 -24.29 4.82
C MET A 425 -18.60 -25.24 5.67
N VAL A 426 -17.81 -24.66 6.58
CA VAL A 426 -17.05 -25.43 7.57
C VAL A 426 -17.84 -25.47 8.87
N PHE A 427 -18.32 -26.65 9.28
CA PHE A 427 -19.04 -26.87 10.55
C PHE A 427 -18.14 -27.49 11.62
N THR A 428 -18.37 -27.11 12.87
CA THR A 428 -17.75 -27.75 14.03
C THR A 428 -18.42 -29.09 14.35
N ASP A 429 -17.73 -29.95 15.10
CA ASP A 429 -18.28 -31.26 15.52
C ASP A 429 -19.60 -31.13 16.29
N ASP A 430 -19.70 -30.14 17.19
CA ASP A 430 -20.93 -29.86 17.94
C ASP A 430 -22.09 -29.43 17.02
N GLU A 431 -21.82 -28.61 16.00
CA GLU A 431 -22.83 -28.19 15.02
C GLU A 431 -23.31 -29.37 14.18
N ASN A 432 -22.38 -30.19 13.66
CA ASN A 432 -22.72 -31.40 12.90
C ASN A 432 -23.54 -32.37 13.77
N LEU A 433 -23.12 -32.61 15.00
CA LEU A 433 -23.84 -33.46 15.95
C LEU A 433 -25.26 -32.95 16.22
N LEU A 434 -25.43 -31.63 16.38
CA LEU A 434 -26.73 -31.01 16.61
C LEU A 434 -27.64 -31.20 15.38
N ILE A 435 -27.13 -30.92 14.18
CA ILE A 435 -27.85 -31.08 12.92
C ILE A 435 -28.32 -32.53 12.75
N ASP A 436 -27.43 -33.50 12.95
CA ASP A 436 -27.71 -34.92 12.81
C ASP A 436 -28.75 -35.41 13.83
N LYS A 437 -28.64 -35.00 15.09
CA LYS A 437 -29.63 -35.33 16.12
C LYS A 437 -31.02 -34.81 15.75
N ILE A 438 -31.11 -33.58 15.25
CA ILE A 438 -32.40 -32.98 14.88
C ILE A 438 -33.00 -33.67 13.65
N ASN A 439 -32.19 -34.02 12.65
CA ASN A 439 -32.66 -34.73 11.46
C ASN A 439 -33.29 -36.08 11.84
N LYS A 440 -32.62 -36.87 12.69
CA LYS A 440 -33.15 -38.15 13.20
C LYS A 440 -34.48 -38.00 13.94
N ILE A 441 -34.61 -36.99 14.80
CA ILE A 441 -35.86 -36.73 15.53
C ILE A 441 -36.98 -36.33 14.56
N SER A 442 -36.65 -35.52 13.56
CA SER A 442 -37.61 -35.00 12.58
C SER A 442 -38.15 -36.06 11.64
N GLU A 443 -37.42 -37.16 11.40
CA GLU A 443 -37.90 -38.34 10.66
C GLU A 443 -38.97 -39.12 11.43
N THR A 444 -38.93 -39.07 12.76
CA THR A 444 -39.82 -39.84 13.65
C THR A 444 -41.04 -39.06 14.14
N LYS A 445 -41.09 -37.75 13.89
CA LYS A 445 -42.22 -36.87 14.20
C LYS A 445 -42.98 -36.55 12.93
#